data_AF-A0A497AL10-F1
#
_entry.id   AF-A0A497AL10-F1
#
_cell.length_a   1.000
_cell.length_b   1.000
_cell.length_c   1.000
_cell.angle_alpha   90.00
_cell.angle_beta   90.00
_cell.angle_gamma   90.00
#
_symmetry.space_group_name_H-M   'P 1'
#
loop_
_entity.id
_entity.type
_entity.pdbx_description
1 polymer ?
#
loop_
_entity_poly.entity_id
_entity_poly.type
_entity_poly.pdbx_seq_one_letter_code
_entity_poly.pdbx_strand_id
1 'polypeptide(L)'
;MTIEDKIKLLIKYISSLSNFQIIEPDIPYNHMGATITDAMLQAGTKWETVVSPRVKNLKNNYPEAKTTTGFLKLLERIGPKKLLKWNDSEKPNRILRVTSFFVKEGVETEADLKTWLENETNITRLKELRGIGNKTADYFKILSGIRTSAIDRHLARFLSMAGIKIESYSEAREIINKTAERMGIDKSTLDHSIWKYMATRGDIKPCI
;
A
#
# COMPACT_ATOMS: atom_id res chain seq x y z
N MET A 1 -21.00 10.75 16.96
CA MET A 1 -20.41 9.44 17.34
C MET A 1 -18.92 9.66 17.55
N THR A 2 -18.40 9.32 18.73
CA THR A 2 -16.98 9.52 19.05
C THR A 2 -16.10 8.52 18.29
N ILE A 3 -14.78 8.75 18.24
CA ILE A 3 -13.85 7.75 17.69
C ILE A 3 -13.95 6.42 18.46
N GLU A 4 -14.14 6.46 19.77
CA GLU A 4 -14.28 5.26 20.60
C GLU A 4 -15.53 4.44 20.23
N ASP A 5 -16.65 5.11 19.97
CA ASP A 5 -17.87 4.45 19.51
C ASP A 5 -17.66 3.80 18.12
N LYS A 6 -16.97 4.49 17.21
CA LYS A 6 -16.63 3.97 15.87
C LYS A 6 -15.73 2.73 15.96
N ILE A 7 -14.75 2.73 16.86
CA ILE A 7 -13.87 1.58 17.11
C ILE A 7 -14.69 0.38 17.61
N LYS A 8 -15.53 0.56 18.63
CA LYS A 8 -16.39 -0.52 19.16
C LYS A 8 -17.31 -1.08 18.08
N LEU A 9 -17.86 -0.21 17.24
CA LEU A 9 -18.73 -0.59 16.13
C LEU A 9 -17.97 -1.41 15.08
N LEU A 10 -16.73 -1.02 14.74
CA LEU A 10 -15.90 -1.76 13.80
C LEU A 10 -15.52 -3.15 14.33
N ILE A 11 -15.14 -3.25 15.61
CA ILE A 11 -14.84 -4.54 16.26
C ILE A 11 -16.08 -5.44 16.20
N LYS A 12 -17.25 -4.93 16.61
CA LYS A 12 -18.51 -5.68 16.56
C LYS A 12 -18.84 -6.15 15.15
N TYR A 13 -18.61 -5.31 14.15
CA TYR A 13 -18.84 -5.65 12.76
C TYR A 13 -17.86 -6.73 12.28
N ILE A 14 -16.56 -6.62 12.55
CA ILE A 14 -15.59 -7.65 12.19
C ILE A 14 -15.98 -9.00 12.81
N SER A 15 -16.32 -9.02 14.10
CA SER A 15 -16.72 -10.24 14.81
C SER A 15 -18.03 -10.86 14.31
N SER A 16 -18.89 -10.12 13.60
CA SER A 16 -20.11 -10.67 13.02
C SER A 16 -19.90 -11.31 11.64
N LEU A 17 -18.72 -11.13 11.04
CA LEU A 17 -18.36 -11.69 9.74
C LEU A 17 -17.75 -13.08 9.91
N SER A 18 -18.52 -14.13 9.66
CA SER A 18 -18.08 -15.52 9.80
C SER A 18 -16.91 -15.93 8.89
N ASN A 19 -16.69 -15.20 7.80
CA ASN A 19 -15.65 -15.48 6.81
C ASN A 19 -14.54 -14.43 6.77
N PHE A 20 -14.48 -13.52 7.76
CA PHE A 20 -13.36 -12.59 7.88
C PHE A 20 -12.13 -13.30 8.45
N GLN A 21 -10.99 -13.17 7.79
CA GLN A 21 -9.74 -13.82 8.18
C GLN A 21 -8.67 -12.78 8.46
N ILE A 22 -7.88 -13.01 9.52
CA ILE A 22 -6.67 -12.24 9.78
C ILE A 22 -5.55 -12.81 8.91
N ILE A 23 -5.08 -12.01 7.95
CA ILE A 23 -4.08 -12.41 6.97
C ILE A 23 -2.91 -11.44 7.06
N GLU A 24 -1.73 -11.98 7.36
CA GLU A 24 -0.49 -11.20 7.33
C GLU A 24 -0.04 -10.96 5.88
N PRO A 25 0.33 -9.72 5.52
CA PRO A 25 0.88 -9.44 4.21
C PRO A 25 2.33 -9.97 4.08
N ASP A 26 2.69 -10.49 2.90
CA ASP A 26 4.06 -10.93 2.57
C ASP A 26 4.98 -9.72 2.26
N ILE A 27 5.27 -8.92 3.28
CA ILE A 27 6.09 -7.69 3.24
C ILE A 27 6.93 -7.56 4.53
N PRO A 28 8.07 -6.85 4.51
CA PRO A 28 8.70 -6.18 3.37
C PRO A 28 9.21 -7.15 2.30
N TYR A 29 9.39 -6.67 1.07
CA TYR A 29 9.79 -7.54 -0.05
C TYR A 29 11.28 -7.91 -0.05
N ASN A 30 12.08 -7.19 0.74
CA ASN A 30 13.54 -7.08 0.68
C ASN A 30 14.04 -6.79 -0.74
N HIS A 31 13.30 -5.94 -1.46
CA HIS A 31 13.57 -5.65 -2.87
C HIS A 31 12.97 -4.30 -3.33
N MET A 32 13.76 -3.23 -3.32
CA MET A 32 13.27 -1.86 -3.60
C MET A 32 12.54 -1.71 -4.94
N GLY A 33 12.98 -2.39 -6.00
CA GLY A 33 12.26 -2.36 -7.28
C GLY A 33 10.83 -2.89 -7.18
N ALA A 34 10.59 -3.92 -6.35
CA ALA A 34 9.27 -4.48 -6.11
C ALA A 34 8.43 -3.52 -5.26
N THR A 35 9.00 -2.97 -4.19
CA THR A 35 8.39 -1.98 -3.28
C THR A 35 7.88 -0.75 -4.04
N ILE A 36 8.75 -0.12 -4.84
CA ILE A 36 8.40 1.07 -5.63
C ILE A 36 7.35 0.73 -6.69
N THR A 37 7.51 -0.42 -7.36
CA THR A 37 6.57 -0.86 -8.40
C THR A 37 5.19 -1.12 -7.82
N ASP A 38 5.08 -1.82 -6.69
CA ASP A 38 3.80 -2.10 -6.05
C ASP A 38 3.09 -0.80 -5.66
N ALA A 39 3.80 0.07 -4.93
CA ALA A 39 3.24 1.31 -4.42
C ALA A 39 2.70 2.23 -5.52
N MET A 40 3.39 2.29 -6.66
CA MET A 40 3.04 3.19 -7.75
C MET A 40 2.02 2.59 -8.73
N LEU A 41 1.89 1.26 -8.81
CA LEU A 41 0.95 0.61 -9.72
C LEU A 41 -0.41 0.29 -9.11
N GLN A 42 -0.49 0.08 -7.79
CA GLN A 42 -1.73 -0.36 -7.11
C GLN A 42 -2.95 0.54 -7.40
N ALA A 43 -2.73 1.85 -7.58
CA ALA A 43 -3.83 2.78 -7.72
C ALA A 43 -4.59 2.55 -9.03
N GLY A 44 -5.89 2.26 -8.92
CA GLY A 44 -6.78 2.08 -10.07
C GLY A 44 -6.58 0.77 -10.84
N THR A 45 -5.91 -0.24 -10.26
CA THR A 45 -5.69 -1.53 -10.91
C THR A 45 -6.19 -2.70 -10.05
N LYS A 46 -6.35 -3.88 -10.65
CA LYS A 46 -6.56 -5.12 -9.92
C LYS A 46 -5.19 -5.66 -9.51
N TRP A 47 -4.89 -5.68 -8.21
CA TRP A 47 -3.54 -6.00 -7.73
C TRP A 47 -3.10 -7.40 -8.18
N GLU A 48 -3.99 -8.40 -8.06
CA GLU A 48 -3.73 -9.80 -8.38
C GLU A 48 -3.30 -10.02 -9.84
N THR A 49 -3.99 -9.35 -10.78
CA THR A 49 -3.78 -9.59 -12.21
C THR A 49 -2.83 -8.58 -12.85
N VAL A 50 -2.62 -7.42 -12.23
CA VAL A 50 -1.81 -6.33 -12.78
C VAL A 50 -0.52 -6.14 -12.00
N VAL A 51 -0.58 -5.97 -10.68
CA VAL A 51 0.59 -5.59 -9.88
C VAL A 51 1.43 -6.82 -9.51
N SER A 52 0.79 -7.85 -8.96
CA SER A 52 1.47 -9.06 -8.47
C SER A 52 2.37 -9.72 -9.53
N PRO A 53 1.98 -9.90 -10.80
CA PRO A 53 2.86 -10.50 -11.81
C PRO A 53 4.12 -9.68 -12.07
N ARG A 54 4.04 -8.34 -11.95
CA ARG A 54 5.17 -7.43 -12.17
C ARG A 54 6.13 -7.42 -10.98
N VAL A 55 5.58 -7.40 -9.77
CA VAL A 55 6.35 -7.57 -8.53
C VAL A 55 7.10 -8.91 -8.53
N LYS A 56 6.40 -10.01 -8.83
CA LYS A 56 7.02 -11.35 -8.93
C LYS A 56 8.10 -11.42 -10.01
N ASN A 57 7.85 -10.83 -11.19
CA ASN A 57 8.84 -10.76 -12.26
C ASN A 57 10.10 -10.01 -11.84
N LEU A 58 9.98 -8.91 -11.10
CA LEU A 58 11.13 -8.19 -10.55
C LEU A 58 11.90 -9.05 -9.56
N LYS A 59 11.22 -9.59 -8.54
CA LYS A 59 11.84 -10.42 -7.50
C LYS A 59 12.57 -11.64 -8.06
N ASN A 60 12.02 -12.29 -9.09
CA ASN A 60 12.55 -13.54 -9.62
C ASN A 60 13.67 -13.36 -10.65
N ASN A 61 13.62 -12.29 -11.44
CA ASN A 61 14.49 -12.16 -12.62
C ASN A 61 15.52 -11.03 -12.51
N TYR A 62 15.43 -10.17 -11.50
CA TYR A 62 16.28 -8.96 -11.41
C TYR A 62 16.81 -8.75 -9.99
N PRO A 63 17.68 -9.63 -9.47
CA PRO A 63 18.24 -9.51 -8.13
C PRO A 63 19.04 -8.22 -7.92
N GLU A 64 19.55 -7.58 -8.98
CA GLU A 64 20.21 -6.28 -8.90
C GLU A 64 19.25 -5.15 -8.48
N ALA A 65 17.94 -5.30 -8.71
CA ALA A 65 16.93 -4.30 -8.34
C ALA A 65 16.50 -4.39 -6.87
N LYS A 66 17.22 -5.16 -6.04
CA LYS A 66 17.05 -5.16 -4.58
C LYS A 66 17.34 -3.81 -3.95
N THR A 67 18.25 -3.02 -4.54
CA THR A 67 18.50 -1.65 -4.12
C THR A 67 17.88 -0.63 -5.08
N THR A 68 17.63 0.58 -4.59
CA THR A 68 17.07 1.68 -5.41
C THR A 68 18.00 2.04 -6.56
N THR A 69 19.30 2.16 -6.32
CA THR A 69 20.29 2.44 -7.39
C THR A 69 20.32 1.31 -8.42
N GLY A 70 20.27 0.06 -7.99
CA GLY A 70 20.22 -1.08 -8.91
C GLY A 70 18.93 -1.09 -9.75
N PHE A 71 17.79 -0.74 -9.17
CA PHE A 71 16.54 -0.60 -9.90
C PHE A 71 16.57 0.58 -10.88
N LEU A 72 17.17 1.72 -10.52
CA LEU A 72 17.33 2.86 -11.43
C LEU A 72 18.13 2.47 -12.69
N LYS A 73 19.29 1.82 -12.50
CA LYS A 73 20.13 1.33 -13.62
C LYS A 73 19.35 0.38 -14.52
N LEU A 74 18.48 -0.47 -13.95
CA LEU A 74 17.65 -1.39 -14.71
C LEU A 74 16.59 -0.66 -15.55
N LEU A 75 15.93 0.35 -14.96
CA LEU A 75 14.95 1.20 -15.63
C LEU A 75 15.59 1.97 -16.80
N GLU A 76 16.80 2.51 -16.61
CA GLU A 76 17.54 3.24 -17.65
C GLU A 76 18.01 2.30 -18.77
N ARG A 77 18.53 1.12 -18.43
CA ARG A 77 19.04 0.13 -19.39
C ARG A 77 17.94 -0.48 -20.26
N ILE A 78 16.82 -0.91 -19.66
CA ILE A 78 15.76 -1.65 -20.37
C ILE A 78 14.64 -0.72 -20.86
N GLY A 79 14.46 0.41 -20.20
CA GLY A 79 13.31 1.29 -20.37
C GLY A 79 12.16 0.92 -19.42
N PRO A 80 11.58 1.88 -18.67
CA PRO A 80 10.53 1.60 -17.68
C PRO A 80 9.32 0.85 -18.24
N LYS A 81 8.86 1.26 -19.43
CA LYS A 81 7.70 0.67 -20.11
C LYS A 81 7.92 -0.81 -20.43
N LYS A 82 9.10 -1.15 -20.95
CA LYS A 82 9.47 -2.51 -21.35
C LYS A 82 9.68 -3.39 -20.11
N LEU A 83 10.44 -2.90 -19.13
CA LEU A 83 10.69 -3.64 -17.88
C LEU A 83 9.39 -4.00 -17.16
N LEU A 84 8.49 -3.03 -17.03
CA LEU A 84 7.23 -3.19 -16.30
C LEU A 84 6.10 -3.75 -17.17
N LYS A 85 6.36 -4.08 -18.45
CA LYS A 85 5.36 -4.54 -19.42
C LYS A 85 4.08 -3.68 -19.39
N TRP A 86 4.24 -2.36 -19.48
CA TRP A 86 3.14 -1.41 -19.37
C TRP A 86 2.83 -0.78 -20.74
N ASN A 87 1.58 -0.36 -20.98
CA ASN A 87 1.16 0.15 -22.28
C ASN A 87 1.39 1.67 -22.43
N ASP A 88 0.95 2.46 -21.45
CA ASP A 88 1.21 3.90 -21.42
C ASP A 88 2.60 4.23 -20.83
N SER A 89 3.03 5.47 -21.00
CA SER A 89 4.28 5.97 -20.43
C SER A 89 4.10 6.64 -19.07
N GLU A 90 2.87 6.97 -18.66
CA GLU A 90 2.63 7.81 -17.50
C GLU A 90 3.05 7.11 -16.20
N LYS A 91 2.53 5.90 -15.93
CA LYS A 91 2.90 5.17 -14.70
C LYS A 91 4.38 4.75 -14.69
N PRO A 92 4.95 4.20 -15.77
CA PRO A 92 6.38 3.90 -15.82
C PRO A 92 7.27 5.13 -15.59
N ASN A 93 6.91 6.29 -16.14
CA ASN A 93 7.67 7.54 -15.92
C ASN A 93 7.56 8.02 -14.46
N ARG A 94 6.42 7.85 -13.81
CA ARG A 94 6.28 8.13 -12.37
C ARG A 94 7.18 7.22 -11.53
N ILE A 95 7.24 5.93 -11.86
CA ILE A 95 8.15 4.99 -11.19
C ILE A 95 9.61 5.38 -11.36
N LEU A 96 10.02 5.76 -12.57
CA LEU A 96 11.36 6.28 -12.81
C LEU A 96 11.65 7.51 -11.94
N ARG A 97 10.74 8.49 -11.91
CA ARG A 97 10.89 9.71 -11.10
C ARG A 97 11.01 9.42 -9.61
N VAL A 98 10.17 8.54 -9.05
CA VAL A 98 10.23 8.15 -7.64
C VAL A 98 11.52 7.39 -7.33
N THR A 99 11.96 6.52 -8.24
CA THR A 99 13.23 5.79 -8.09
C THR A 99 14.41 6.76 -8.09
N SER A 100 14.48 7.69 -9.05
CA SER A 100 15.53 8.72 -9.08
C SER A 100 15.47 9.65 -7.86
N PHE A 101 14.28 9.95 -7.34
CA PHE A 101 14.12 10.72 -6.11
C PHE A 101 14.73 9.97 -4.92
N PHE A 102 14.39 8.71 -4.70
CA PHE A 102 14.96 7.92 -3.60
C PHE A 102 16.48 7.73 -3.71
N VAL A 103 17.03 7.58 -4.92
CA VAL A 103 18.50 7.57 -5.12
C VAL A 103 19.13 8.90 -4.67
N LYS A 104 18.51 10.04 -5.02
CA LYS A 104 19.00 11.37 -4.59
C LYS A 104 18.92 11.56 -3.07
N GLU A 105 17.94 10.94 -2.43
CA GLU A 105 17.78 10.93 -0.98
C GLU A 105 18.70 9.93 -0.26
N GLY A 106 19.46 9.11 -0.99
CA GLY A 106 20.30 8.06 -0.41
C GLY A 106 19.51 6.88 0.18
N VAL A 107 18.26 6.69 -0.24
CA VAL A 107 17.40 5.58 0.21
C VAL A 107 17.66 4.37 -0.67
N GLU A 108 18.40 3.37 -0.17
CA GLU A 108 18.81 2.21 -0.96
C GLU A 108 18.05 0.93 -0.66
N THR A 109 17.53 0.75 0.56
CA THR A 109 16.84 -0.46 1.02
C THR A 109 15.48 -0.12 1.65
N GLU A 110 14.63 -1.13 1.90
CA GLU A 110 13.36 -0.90 2.63
C GLU A 110 13.59 -0.46 4.08
N ALA A 111 14.72 -0.85 4.69
CA ALA A 111 15.11 -0.35 6.02
C ALA A 111 15.47 1.14 5.98
N ASP A 112 16.19 1.59 4.95
CA ASP A 112 16.47 3.02 4.72
C ASP A 112 15.17 3.77 4.45
N LEU A 113 14.28 3.20 3.62
CA LEU A 113 12.99 3.80 3.30
C LEU A 113 12.13 3.96 4.54
N LYS A 114 12.08 2.95 5.41
CA LYS A 114 11.40 3.04 6.70
C LYS A 114 11.93 4.21 7.52
N THR A 115 13.24 4.24 7.76
CA THR A 115 13.90 5.32 8.52
C THR A 115 13.60 6.69 7.90
N TRP A 116 13.66 6.79 6.58
CA TRP A 116 13.39 8.03 5.84
C TRP A 116 11.92 8.48 5.98
N LEU A 117 10.97 7.55 5.97
CA LEU A 117 9.52 7.78 6.10
C LEU A 117 9.06 8.05 7.54
N GLU A 118 9.89 7.85 8.55
CA GLU A 118 9.56 8.25 9.93
C GLU A 118 9.63 9.78 10.11
N ASN A 119 10.25 10.50 9.18
CA ASN A 119 10.29 11.96 9.14
C ASN A 119 9.13 12.55 8.31
N GLU A 120 8.24 13.31 8.96
CA GLU A 120 7.08 13.93 8.30
C GLU A 120 7.43 14.99 7.24
N THR A 121 8.59 15.65 7.34
CA THR A 121 9.10 16.53 6.28
C THR A 121 9.41 15.75 5.01
N ASN A 122 9.98 14.55 5.14
CA ASN A 122 10.25 13.66 4.01
C ASN A 122 8.97 13.16 3.36
N ILE A 123 7.95 12.81 4.16
CA ILE A 123 6.63 12.43 3.63
C ILE A 123 6.00 13.58 2.84
N THR A 124 6.15 14.82 3.31
CA THR A 124 5.66 16.01 2.60
C THR A 124 6.32 16.12 1.23
N ARG A 125 7.65 16.00 1.15
CA ARG A 125 8.42 16.00 -0.11
C ARG A 125 8.04 14.83 -1.03
N LEU A 126 7.80 13.65 -0.47
CA LEU A 126 7.36 12.48 -1.25
C LEU A 126 6.00 12.75 -1.92
N LYS A 127 5.08 13.41 -1.22
CA LYS A 127 3.74 13.74 -1.72
C LYS A 127 3.74 14.83 -2.79
N GLU A 128 4.84 15.57 -2.97
CA GLU A 128 5.00 16.50 -4.11
C GLU A 128 5.19 15.74 -5.43
N LEU A 129 5.58 14.46 -5.38
CA LEU A 129 5.71 13.64 -6.59
C LEU A 129 4.34 13.24 -7.14
N ARG A 130 4.16 13.48 -8.44
CA ARG A 130 2.92 13.16 -9.16
C ARG A 130 2.50 11.70 -8.97
N GLY A 131 1.29 11.51 -8.45
CA GLY A 131 0.70 10.19 -8.22
C GLY A 131 0.86 9.67 -6.79
N ILE A 132 1.46 10.46 -5.89
CA ILE A 132 1.57 10.13 -4.47
C ILE A 132 0.66 11.05 -3.65
N GLY A 133 -0.43 10.50 -3.14
CA GLY A 133 -1.25 11.13 -2.10
C GLY A 133 -1.07 10.43 -0.75
N ASN A 134 -1.91 10.79 0.24
CA ASN A 134 -1.87 10.19 1.59
C ASN A 134 -1.89 8.65 1.54
N LYS A 135 -2.79 8.07 0.74
CA LYS A 135 -2.90 6.60 0.58
C LYS A 135 -1.61 5.96 0.10
N THR A 136 -0.97 6.54 -0.92
CA THR A 136 0.26 5.97 -1.49
C THR A 136 1.43 6.14 -0.52
N ALA A 137 1.51 7.28 0.18
CA ALA A 137 2.53 7.50 1.21
C ALA A 137 2.40 6.50 2.38
N ASP A 138 1.19 6.28 2.90
CA ASP A 138 0.96 5.28 3.93
C ASP A 138 1.17 3.85 3.40
N TYR A 139 0.95 3.60 2.11
CA TYR A 139 1.25 2.30 1.53
C TYR A 139 2.76 2.06 1.42
N PHE A 140 3.58 3.08 1.10
CA PHE A 140 5.04 2.99 1.23
C PHE A 140 5.48 2.71 2.68
N LYS A 141 4.81 3.32 3.67
CA LYS A 141 5.03 3.00 5.10
C LYS A 141 4.77 1.51 5.37
N ILE A 142 3.63 0.99 4.92
CA ILE A 142 3.29 -0.44 5.07
C ILE A 142 4.34 -1.34 4.42
N LEU A 143 4.69 -1.10 3.15
CA LEU A 143 5.66 -1.94 2.42
C LEU A 143 7.07 -1.91 3.02
N SER A 144 7.46 -0.84 3.70
CA SER A 144 8.74 -0.73 4.42
C SER A 144 8.70 -1.22 5.87
N GLY A 145 7.54 -1.69 6.35
CA GLY A 145 7.39 -2.26 7.69
C GLY A 145 7.05 -1.23 8.78
N ILE A 146 6.52 -0.06 8.42
CA ILE A 146 5.88 0.87 9.36
C ILE A 146 4.42 0.44 9.54
N ARG A 147 4.02 0.28 10.80
CA ARG A 147 2.68 -0.19 11.20
C ARG A 147 1.65 0.93 11.04
N THR A 148 0.85 0.88 9.98
CA THR A 148 -0.23 1.86 9.71
C THR A 148 -1.26 1.25 8.76
N SER A 149 -2.27 2.02 8.40
CA SER A 149 -3.26 1.67 7.37
C SER A 149 -3.26 2.68 6.23
N ALA A 150 -3.39 2.20 5.00
CA ALA A 150 -3.42 2.98 3.77
C ALA A 150 -4.85 3.05 3.23
N ILE A 151 -5.62 4.05 3.66
CA ILE A 151 -7.06 4.11 3.43
C ILE A 151 -7.38 4.27 1.94
N ASP A 152 -7.89 3.20 1.35
CA ASP A 152 -8.42 3.19 -0.01
C ASP A 152 -9.95 3.04 -0.02
N ARG A 153 -10.52 2.90 -1.22
CA ARG A 153 -11.97 2.71 -1.40
C ARG A 153 -12.51 1.44 -0.74
N HIS A 154 -11.72 0.38 -0.62
CA HIS A 154 -12.13 -0.88 -0.01
C HIS A 154 -12.23 -0.71 1.50
N LEU A 155 -11.22 -0.10 2.13
CA LEU A 155 -11.24 0.19 3.56
C LEU A 155 -12.35 1.19 3.91
N ALA A 156 -12.50 2.27 3.13
CA ALA A 156 -13.58 3.25 3.34
C ALA A 156 -14.98 2.60 3.21
N ARG A 157 -15.17 1.71 2.22
CA ARG A 157 -16.42 0.96 2.06
C ARG A 157 -16.65 -0.01 3.21
N PHE A 158 -15.61 -0.68 3.72
CA PHE A 158 -15.72 -1.58 4.86
C PHE A 158 -16.19 -0.83 6.12
N LEU A 159 -15.65 0.36 6.38
CA LEU A 159 -16.12 1.25 7.46
C LEU A 159 -17.59 1.63 7.27
N SER A 160 -17.99 2.01 6.05
CA SER A 160 -19.38 2.32 5.73
C SER A 160 -20.34 1.14 5.97
N MET A 161 -19.92 -0.09 5.62
CA MET A 161 -20.70 -1.31 5.88
C MET A 161 -20.86 -1.61 7.38
N ALA A 162 -19.90 -1.17 8.20
CA ALA A 162 -20.02 -1.21 9.66
C ALA A 162 -20.96 -0.12 10.21
N GLY A 163 -21.53 0.75 9.37
CA GLY A 163 -22.34 1.90 9.79
C GLY A 163 -21.51 3.11 10.22
N ILE A 164 -20.21 3.15 9.90
CA ILE A 164 -19.30 4.21 10.31
C ILE A 164 -19.21 5.27 9.21
N LYS A 165 -19.70 6.47 9.51
CA LYS A 165 -19.46 7.66 8.68
C LYS A 165 -18.07 8.22 8.98
N ILE A 166 -17.26 8.38 7.93
CA ILE A 166 -15.92 9.00 7.99
C ILE A 166 -16.00 10.45 7.52
N GLU A 167 -15.27 11.33 8.18
CA GLU A 167 -15.18 12.76 7.89
C GLU A 167 -13.89 13.11 7.13
N SER A 168 -12.84 12.32 7.32
CA SER A 168 -11.54 12.55 6.69
C SER A 168 -10.73 11.26 6.54
N TYR A 169 -9.68 11.32 5.71
CA TYR A 169 -8.69 10.26 5.58
C TYR A 169 -7.99 9.94 6.91
N SER A 170 -7.60 10.97 7.66
CA SER A 170 -6.91 10.82 8.95
C SER A 170 -7.80 10.15 9.99
N GLU A 171 -9.08 10.51 10.02
CA GLU A 171 -10.04 9.88 10.93
C GLU A 171 -10.23 8.39 10.58
N ALA A 172 -10.44 8.06 9.30
CA ALA A 172 -10.57 6.67 8.86
C ALA A 172 -9.34 5.83 9.23
N ARG A 173 -8.13 6.41 9.05
CA ARG A 173 -6.86 5.77 9.44
C ARG A 173 -6.77 5.57 10.95
N GLU A 174 -7.15 6.57 11.74
CA GLU A 174 -7.16 6.47 13.20
C GLU A 174 -8.11 5.38 13.70
N ILE A 175 -9.32 5.29 13.15
CA ILE A 175 -10.30 4.27 13.52
C ILE A 175 -9.75 2.86 13.28
N ILE A 176 -9.19 2.59 12.10
CA ILE A 176 -8.64 1.27 11.77
C ILE A 176 -7.41 0.97 12.62
N ASN A 177 -6.47 1.91 12.75
CA ASN A 177 -5.27 1.73 13.56
C ASN A 177 -5.59 1.42 15.02
N LYS A 178 -6.52 2.17 15.64
CA LYS A 178 -6.94 1.94 17.02
C LYS A 178 -7.78 0.66 17.18
N THR A 179 -8.53 0.29 16.15
CA THR A 179 -9.23 -1.00 16.13
C THR A 179 -8.24 -2.16 16.14
N ALA A 180 -7.19 -2.11 15.32
CA ALA A 180 -6.12 -3.11 15.32
C ALA A 180 -5.47 -3.22 16.71
N GLU A 181 -5.11 -2.08 17.33
CA GLU A 181 -4.56 -2.02 18.68
C GLU A 181 -5.49 -2.68 19.72
N ARG A 182 -6.79 -2.37 19.69
CA ARG A 182 -7.80 -2.95 20.59
C ARG A 182 -7.99 -4.46 20.40
N MET A 183 -7.80 -4.95 19.18
CA MET A 183 -7.88 -6.38 18.86
C MET A 183 -6.55 -7.12 19.11
N GLY A 184 -5.47 -6.41 19.46
CA GLY A 184 -4.14 -7.00 19.61
C GLY A 184 -3.51 -7.43 18.29
N ILE A 185 -3.91 -6.81 17.17
CA ILE A 185 -3.46 -7.14 15.81
C ILE A 185 -2.57 -6.02 15.29
N ASP A 186 -1.58 -6.36 14.47
CA ASP A 186 -0.79 -5.36 13.75
C ASP A 186 -1.66 -4.51 12.79
N LYS A 187 -1.38 -3.21 12.70
CA LYS A 187 -2.16 -2.23 11.93
C LYS A 187 -2.18 -2.55 10.43
N SER A 188 -1.02 -2.93 9.89
CA SER A 188 -0.85 -3.29 8.49
C SER A 188 -1.51 -4.65 8.20
N THR A 189 -1.53 -5.55 9.19
CA THR A 189 -2.24 -6.82 9.10
C THR A 189 -3.76 -6.62 9.05
N LEU A 190 -4.34 -5.76 9.89
CA LEU A 190 -5.77 -5.46 9.82
C LEU A 190 -6.14 -4.77 8.50
N ASP A 191 -5.33 -3.80 8.04
CA ASP A 191 -5.47 -3.16 6.73
C ASP A 191 -5.54 -4.21 5.60
N HIS A 192 -4.55 -5.10 5.55
CA HIS A 192 -4.47 -6.14 4.53
C HIS A 192 -5.65 -7.11 4.58
N SER A 193 -6.06 -7.51 5.79
CA SER A 193 -7.19 -8.40 6.02
C SER A 193 -8.50 -7.80 5.51
N ILE A 194 -8.76 -6.53 5.83
CA ILE A 194 -9.91 -5.77 5.31
C ILE A 194 -9.86 -5.68 3.79
N TRP A 195 -8.69 -5.33 3.23
CA TRP A 195 -8.53 -5.22 1.79
C TRP A 195 -8.80 -6.56 1.09
N LYS A 196 -8.24 -7.68 1.56
CA LYS A 196 -8.47 -9.02 1.00
C LYS A 196 -9.92 -9.44 1.07
N TYR A 197 -10.57 -9.20 2.20
CA TYR A 197 -11.99 -9.47 2.37
C TYR A 197 -12.86 -8.68 1.38
N MET A 198 -12.54 -7.40 1.17
CA MET A 198 -13.30 -6.54 0.28
C MET A 198 -12.99 -6.76 -1.20
N ALA A 199 -11.77 -7.17 -1.53
CA ALA A 199 -11.36 -7.51 -2.90
C ALA A 199 -12.09 -8.76 -3.39
N THR A 200 -12.17 -9.81 -2.56
CA THR A 200 -12.85 -11.08 -2.89
C THR A 200 -14.37 -10.94 -2.95
N ARG A 201 -14.97 -10.09 -2.10
CA ARG A 201 -16.41 -9.78 -2.18
C ARG A 201 -16.81 -8.99 -3.42
N GLY A 202 -15.89 -8.22 -4.01
CA GLY A 202 -16.15 -7.49 -5.24
C GLY A 202 -16.45 -8.38 -6.45
N ASP A 203 -16.09 -9.66 -6.39
CA ASP A 203 -16.39 -10.67 -7.41
C ASP A 203 -17.73 -11.37 -7.18
N ILE A 204 -18.37 -11.17 -6.02
CA ILE A 204 -19.74 -11.63 -5.76
C ILE A 204 -20.67 -10.52 -6.25
N LYS A 205 -21.18 -10.66 -7.49
CA LYS A 205 -22.29 -9.81 -7.96
C LYS A 205 -23.41 -9.89 -6.91
N PRO A 206 -24.03 -8.77 -6.50
CA PRO A 206 -25.26 -8.86 -5.75
C PRO A 206 -26.25 -9.64 -6.62
N CYS A 207 -26.80 -10.73 -6.08
CA CYS A 207 -28.05 -11.26 -6.60
C CYS A 207 -29.09 -10.15 -6.43
N ILE A 208 -29.42 -9.48 -7.53
CA ILE A 208 -30.64 -8.69 -7.68
C ILE A 208 -31.56 -9.55 -8.52
#